data_AF-A0A923YN97-F1
#
_entry.id   AF-A0A923YN97-F1
#
_cell.length_a   1.000
_cell.length_b   1.000
_cell.length_c   1.000
_cell.angle_alpha   90.00
_cell.angle_beta   90.00
_cell.angle_gamma   90.00
#
_symmetry.space_group_name_H-M   'P 1'
#
loop_
_entity.id
_entity.type
_entity.pdbx_description
1 polymer ?
#
loop_
_entity_poly.entity_id
_entity_poly.type
_entity_poly.pdbx_seq_one_letter_code
_entity_poly.pdbx_strand_id
1 'polypeptide(L)'
;MGPQVFTPDAQTALAEAYPATAIRLTHRLTSHPLLDLDALVGLAATLPAEAVEYNPGKLPIGIAPADVPAPELGVAETIRSIEHAGAWMVLKRIESHPDYAQLLDAILDEIAAIVTPRTGAMLRREGFIFISSPGSVTPFHFDPEHNILLQVRGTKTMTVF
;
A
#
# COMPACT_ATOMS: atom_id res chain seq x y z
N MET A 1 13.98 18.77 -0.06
CA MET A 1 14.29 17.45 0.52
C MET A 1 13.32 17.22 1.66
N GLY A 2 12.42 16.25 1.51
CA GLY A 2 11.51 15.83 2.58
C GLY A 2 12.26 15.08 3.69
N PRO A 3 11.60 14.81 4.83
CA PRO A 3 12.19 13.99 5.90
C PRO A 3 12.47 12.57 5.41
N GLN A 4 13.58 11.99 5.87
CA GLN A 4 13.99 10.62 5.52
C GLN A 4 12.93 9.59 5.97
N VAL A 5 12.45 8.78 5.03
CA VAL A 5 11.43 7.76 5.19
C VAL A 5 11.95 6.59 6.01
N PHE A 6 13.05 5.97 5.61
CA PHE A 6 13.62 4.80 6.29
C PHE A 6 14.60 5.23 7.38
N THR A 7 14.62 4.52 8.50
CA THR A 7 15.67 4.73 9.51
C THR A 7 17.01 4.17 9.00
N PRO A 8 18.17 4.67 9.49
CA PRO A 8 19.46 4.08 9.16
C PRO A 8 19.51 2.56 9.43
N ASP A 9 18.98 2.12 10.57
CA ASP A 9 18.91 0.68 10.91
C ASP A 9 18.03 -0.11 9.94
N ALA A 10 16.95 0.48 9.42
CA ALA A 10 16.11 -0.15 8.40
C ALA A 10 16.86 -0.30 7.07
N GLN A 11 17.66 0.69 6.67
CA GLN A 11 18.49 0.59 5.47
C GLN A 11 19.58 -0.48 5.62
N THR A 12 20.22 -0.57 6.78
CA THR A 12 21.18 -1.65 7.09
C THR A 12 20.51 -3.02 7.02
N ALA A 13 19.36 -3.20 7.69
CA ALA A 13 18.62 -4.46 7.67
C ALA A 13 18.16 -4.85 6.25
N LEU A 14 17.73 -3.88 5.44
CA LEU A 14 17.39 -4.11 4.04
C LEU A 14 18.61 -4.56 3.23
N ALA A 15 19.78 -3.94 3.44
CA ALA A 15 21.00 -4.30 2.72
C ALA A 15 21.48 -5.73 3.01
N GLU A 16 21.21 -6.26 4.20
CA GLU A 16 21.52 -7.63 4.59
C GLU A 16 20.51 -8.64 4.03
N ALA A 17 19.22 -8.29 3.97
CA ALA A 17 18.13 -9.21 3.62
C ALA A 17 17.79 -9.25 2.12
N TYR A 18 17.95 -8.12 1.41
CA TYR A 18 17.55 -8.00 0.01
C TYR A 18 18.50 -8.80 -0.93
N PRO A 19 17.98 -9.52 -1.94
CA PRO A 19 16.57 -9.60 -2.36
C PRO A 19 15.79 -10.81 -1.81
N ALA A 20 16.42 -11.73 -1.08
CA ALA A 20 15.90 -13.09 -0.90
C ALA A 20 15.19 -13.35 0.44
N THR A 21 15.35 -12.47 1.43
CA THR A 21 14.85 -12.71 2.79
C THR A 21 13.84 -11.64 3.20
N ALA A 22 12.70 -12.07 3.75
CA ALA A 22 11.71 -11.16 4.32
C ALA A 22 12.23 -10.54 5.62
N ILE A 23 12.09 -9.23 5.77
CA ILE A 23 12.53 -8.48 6.95
C ILE A 23 11.52 -7.38 7.29
N ARG A 24 11.45 -7.00 8.57
CA ARG A 24 10.66 -5.85 9.02
C ARG A 24 11.50 -4.57 8.94
N LEU A 25 10.97 -3.56 8.25
CA LEU A 25 11.58 -2.24 8.15
C LEU A 25 10.88 -1.23 9.06
N THR A 26 11.65 -0.27 9.59
CA THR A 26 11.11 0.87 10.34
C THR A 26 11.09 2.11 9.44
N HIS A 27 9.96 2.82 9.39
CA HIS A 27 9.77 4.00 8.54
C HIS A 27 9.06 5.15 9.28
N ARG A 28 9.05 6.35 8.69
CA ARG A 28 8.52 7.60 9.28
C ARG A 28 7.32 8.22 8.56
N LEU A 29 6.58 7.42 7.79
CA LEU A 29 5.44 7.90 6.97
C LEU A 29 4.12 8.05 7.73
N THR A 30 4.06 7.71 9.02
CA THR A 30 2.81 7.62 9.81
C THR A 30 2.03 8.93 9.92
N SER A 31 2.64 10.07 9.57
CA SER A 31 2.02 11.41 9.62
C SER A 31 2.18 12.17 8.30
N HIS A 32 2.35 11.44 7.19
CA HIS A 32 2.50 12.08 5.88
C HIS A 32 1.14 12.60 5.39
N PRO A 33 1.00 13.89 5.03
CA PRO A 33 -0.31 14.48 4.69
C PRO A 33 -1.03 13.80 3.52
N LEU A 34 -0.29 13.31 2.53
CA LEU A 34 -0.86 12.54 1.40
C LEU A 34 -1.45 11.17 1.81
N LEU A 35 -1.14 10.69 3.02
CA LEU A 35 -1.60 9.39 3.52
C LEU A 35 -2.71 9.53 4.58
N ASP A 36 -3.16 10.76 4.85
CA ASP A 36 -4.35 11.02 5.66
C ASP A 36 -5.64 10.71 4.89
N LEU A 37 -6.69 10.29 5.59
CA LEU A 37 -7.94 9.84 4.97
C LEU A 37 -8.55 10.89 4.03
N ASP A 38 -8.48 12.18 4.38
CA ASP A 38 -8.98 13.27 3.53
C ASP A 38 -8.23 13.37 2.19
N ALA A 39 -6.90 13.24 2.23
CA ALA A 39 -6.10 13.23 1.01
C ALA A 39 -6.39 11.99 0.16
N LEU A 40 -6.63 10.85 0.79
CA LEU A 40 -6.98 9.61 0.09
C LEU A 40 -8.37 9.68 -0.57
N VAL A 41 -9.32 10.40 0.01
CA VAL A 41 -10.59 10.74 -0.66
C VAL A 41 -10.33 11.57 -1.92
N GLY A 42 -9.46 12.58 -1.82
CA GLY A 42 -9.06 13.40 -2.97
C GLY A 42 -8.39 12.58 -4.07
N LEU A 43 -7.42 11.74 -3.71
CA LEU A 43 -6.76 10.82 -4.63
C LEU A 43 -7.77 9.91 -5.34
N ALA A 44 -8.66 9.26 -4.59
CA ALA A 44 -9.63 8.32 -5.16
C ALA A 44 -10.58 8.99 -6.17
N ALA A 45 -10.85 10.29 -6.03
CA ALA A 45 -11.67 11.05 -6.99
C ALA A 45 -10.93 11.39 -8.30
N THR A 46 -9.59 11.33 -8.31
CA THR A 46 -8.76 11.65 -9.48
C THR A 46 -8.30 10.42 -10.25
N LEU A 47 -8.27 9.26 -9.60
CA LEU A 47 -7.85 8.01 -10.21
C LEU A 47 -8.90 7.51 -11.22
N PRO A 48 -8.48 6.81 -12.28
CA PRO A 48 -9.41 6.14 -13.17
C PRO A 48 -10.16 5.03 -12.42
N ALA A 49 -11.39 4.72 -12.84
CA ALA A 49 -12.28 3.84 -12.10
C ALA A 49 -11.69 2.44 -11.88
N GLU A 50 -10.95 1.90 -12.85
CA GLU A 50 -10.26 0.61 -12.78
C GLU A 50 -9.12 0.57 -11.74
N ALA A 51 -8.63 1.73 -11.30
CA ALA A 51 -7.60 1.85 -10.28
C ALA A 51 -8.19 2.00 -8.86
N VAL A 52 -9.51 2.13 -8.73
CA VAL A 52 -10.21 2.24 -7.44
C VAL A 52 -11.06 1.00 -7.22
N GLU A 53 -10.54 0.08 -6.43
CA GLU A 53 -11.26 -1.15 -6.06
C GLU A 53 -11.75 -1.05 -4.63
N TYR A 54 -13.03 -1.30 -4.39
CA TYR A 54 -13.62 -1.28 -3.06
C TYR A 54 -14.72 -2.33 -2.97
N ASN A 55 -14.72 -3.10 -1.89
CA ASN A 55 -15.62 -4.23 -1.72
C ASN A 55 -15.99 -4.39 -0.24
N PRO A 56 -17.12 -5.05 0.06
CA PRO A 56 -17.42 -5.50 1.42
C PRO A 56 -16.34 -6.42 1.98
N GLY A 57 -16.11 -6.35 3.29
CA GLY A 57 -15.01 -7.02 3.99
C GLY A 57 -15.33 -8.42 4.50
N LYS A 58 -16.61 -8.74 4.70
CA LYS A 58 -17.06 -10.08 5.11
C LYS A 58 -17.50 -10.89 3.89
N LEU A 59 -16.52 -11.30 3.08
CA LEU A 59 -16.74 -12.16 1.93
C LEU A 59 -16.16 -13.56 2.18
N PRO A 60 -16.81 -14.63 1.70
CA PRO A 60 -16.22 -15.95 1.67
C PRO A 60 -14.88 -15.95 0.95
N ILE A 61 -13.90 -16.68 1.48
CA ILE A 61 -12.62 -16.90 0.80
C ILE A 61 -12.91 -17.68 -0.49
N GLY A 62 -12.43 -17.15 -1.63
CA GLY A 62 -12.64 -17.77 -2.95
C GLY A 62 -13.97 -17.46 -3.61
N ILE A 63 -14.72 -16.46 -3.13
CA ILE A 63 -15.89 -15.93 -3.86
C ILE A 63 -15.50 -15.53 -5.28
N ALA A 64 -16.33 -15.86 -6.27
CA ALA A 64 -16.08 -15.44 -7.64
C ALA A 64 -16.26 -13.92 -7.76
N PRO A 65 -15.45 -13.21 -8.57
CA PRO A 65 -15.58 -11.76 -8.73
C PRO A 65 -16.99 -11.30 -9.12
N ALA A 66 -17.72 -12.11 -9.90
CA ALA A 66 -19.09 -11.82 -10.33
C ALA A 66 -20.13 -11.92 -9.19
N ASP A 67 -19.80 -12.61 -8.09
CA ASP A 67 -20.68 -12.82 -6.94
C ASP A 67 -20.41 -11.83 -5.81
N VAL A 68 -19.42 -10.94 -5.97
CA VAL A 68 -19.11 -9.90 -4.98
C VAL A 68 -20.23 -8.85 -4.98
N PRO A 69 -20.94 -8.65 -3.86
CA PRO A 69 -22.00 -7.66 -3.79
C PRO A 69 -21.45 -6.24 -3.97
N ALA A 70 -22.24 -5.39 -4.62
CA ALA A 70 -21.91 -3.99 -4.76
C ALA A 70 -21.78 -3.33 -3.37
N PRO A 71 -20.81 -2.43 -3.17
CA PRO A 71 -20.69 -1.67 -1.92
C PRO A 71 -21.93 -0.80 -1.67
N GLU A 72 -22.36 -0.73 -0.41
CA GLU A 72 -23.50 0.11 0.01
C GLU A 72 -23.13 1.60 0.08
N LEU A 73 -21.87 1.89 0.40
CA LEU A 73 -21.33 3.24 0.56
C LEU A 73 -20.51 3.64 -0.67
N GLY A 74 -20.58 4.91 -1.06
CA GLY A 74 -19.67 5.46 -2.06
C GLY A 74 -18.21 5.45 -1.58
N VAL A 75 -17.26 5.60 -2.50
CA VAL A 75 -15.81 5.56 -2.21
C VAL A 75 -15.41 6.53 -1.09
N ALA A 76 -15.81 7.81 -1.18
CA ALA A 76 -15.44 8.82 -0.21
C ALA A 76 -15.96 8.49 1.20
N GLU A 77 -17.19 8.00 1.30
CA GLU A 77 -17.80 7.63 2.59
C GLU A 77 -17.17 6.36 3.15
N THR A 78 -16.88 5.37 2.29
CA THR A 78 -16.14 4.15 2.67
C THR A 78 -14.78 4.48 3.28
N ILE A 79 -14.02 5.42 2.69
CA ILE A 79 -12.71 5.84 3.22
C ILE A 79 -12.86 6.49 4.60
N ARG A 80 -13.78 7.45 4.74
CA ARG A 80 -13.98 8.21 5.98
C ARG A 80 -14.47 7.33 7.13
N SER A 81 -15.28 6.32 6.82
CA SER A 81 -15.89 5.41 7.79
C SER A 81 -15.18 4.06 7.90
N ILE A 82 -13.98 3.89 7.31
CA ILE A 82 -13.34 2.57 7.15
C ILE A 82 -13.19 1.80 8.46
N GLU A 83 -13.07 2.47 9.60
CA GLU A 83 -12.99 1.81 10.92
C GLU A 83 -14.23 0.96 11.24
N HIS A 84 -15.39 1.29 10.66
CA HIS A 84 -16.68 0.66 10.93
C HIS A 84 -17.43 0.21 9.67
N ALA A 85 -16.97 0.58 8.47
CA ALA A 85 -17.64 0.29 7.21
C ALA A 85 -17.81 -1.21 6.91
N GLY A 86 -16.98 -2.07 7.54
CA GLY A 86 -16.95 -3.49 7.23
C GLY A 86 -16.55 -3.74 5.77
N ALA A 87 -15.62 -2.93 5.24
CA ALA A 87 -15.21 -2.89 3.85
C ALA A 87 -13.68 -2.85 3.71
N TRP A 88 -13.18 -3.08 2.51
CA TRP A 88 -11.80 -2.80 2.14
C TRP A 88 -11.75 -2.10 0.79
N MET A 89 -10.66 -1.38 0.58
CA MET A 89 -10.39 -0.64 -0.64
C MET A 89 -8.90 -0.69 -0.97
N VAL A 90 -8.61 -0.69 -2.26
CA VAL A 90 -7.27 -0.52 -2.82
C VAL A 90 -7.30 0.62 -3.84
N LEU A 91 -6.42 1.60 -3.63
CA LEU A 91 -6.07 2.60 -4.63
C LEU A 91 -4.80 2.13 -5.34
N LYS A 92 -4.92 1.74 -6.60
CA LYS A 92 -3.84 1.17 -7.41
C LYS A 92 -3.16 2.25 -8.23
N ARG A 93 -1.89 2.04 -8.57
CA ARG A 93 -1.15 2.88 -9.53
C ARG A 93 -1.19 4.36 -9.13
N ILE A 94 -0.99 4.65 -7.85
CA ILE A 94 -1.12 6.00 -7.29
C ILE A 94 -0.13 6.99 -7.93
N GLU A 95 0.96 6.50 -8.53
CA GLU A 95 1.91 7.31 -9.28
C GLU A 95 1.34 7.94 -10.55
N SER A 96 0.12 7.58 -10.95
CA SER A 96 -0.64 8.33 -11.97
C SER A 96 -1.03 9.73 -11.49
N HIS A 97 -1.08 9.97 -10.16
CA HIS A 97 -1.24 11.30 -9.58
C HIS A 97 0.13 11.93 -9.28
N PRO A 98 0.42 13.17 -9.74
CA PRO A 98 1.76 13.78 -9.62
C PRO A 98 2.35 13.81 -8.20
N ASP A 99 1.56 14.22 -7.21
CA ASP A 99 2.03 14.31 -5.82
C ASP A 99 2.39 12.93 -5.24
N TYR A 100 1.66 11.88 -5.63
CA TYR A 100 1.91 10.52 -5.19
C TYR A 100 3.04 9.85 -5.98
N ALA A 101 3.24 10.23 -7.25
CA ALA A 101 4.43 9.86 -8.01
C ALA A 101 5.70 10.39 -7.33
N GLN A 102 5.69 11.67 -6.94
CA GLN A 102 6.80 12.28 -6.22
C GLN A 102 7.05 11.59 -4.87
N LEU A 103 5.99 11.27 -4.13
CA LEU A 103 6.11 10.52 -2.87
C LEU A 103 6.72 9.13 -3.09
N LEU A 104 6.21 8.38 -4.06
CA LEU A 104 6.72 7.05 -4.40
C LEU A 104 8.20 7.11 -4.80
N ASP A 105 8.56 8.07 -5.64
CA ASP A 105 9.94 8.24 -6.08
C ASP A 105 10.86 8.58 -4.92
N ALA A 106 10.46 9.51 -4.05
CA ALA A 106 11.21 9.84 -2.85
C ALA A 106 11.44 8.63 -1.93
N ILE A 107 10.43 7.78 -1.74
CA ILE A 107 10.54 6.55 -0.93
C ILE A 107 11.53 5.56 -1.55
N LEU A 108 11.37 5.27 -2.84
CA LEU A 108 12.17 4.25 -3.53
C LEU A 108 13.61 4.72 -3.79
N ASP A 109 13.84 6.02 -4.00
CA ASP A 109 15.19 6.56 -4.19
C ASP A 109 16.06 6.42 -2.94
N GLU A 110 15.49 6.42 -1.73
CA GLU A 110 16.25 6.20 -0.49
C GLU A 110 16.91 4.82 -0.42
N ILE A 111 16.39 3.83 -1.15
CA ILE A 111 16.89 2.45 -1.15
C ILE A 111 17.57 2.07 -2.47
N ALA A 112 17.59 2.97 -3.45
CA ALA A 112 18.13 2.68 -4.78
C ALA A 112 19.61 2.23 -4.75
N ALA A 113 20.42 2.78 -3.84
CA ALA A 113 21.81 2.39 -3.65
C ALA A 113 21.99 0.96 -3.09
N ILE A 114 20.97 0.43 -2.41
CA ILE A 114 20.95 -0.94 -1.90
C ILE A 114 20.46 -1.89 -2.99
N VAL A 115 19.38 -1.51 -3.68
CA VAL A 115 18.68 -2.35 -4.67
C VAL A 115 19.47 -2.49 -5.97
N THR A 116 19.90 -1.37 -6.56
CA THR A 116 20.47 -1.33 -7.92
C THR A 116 21.65 -2.27 -8.12
N PRO A 117 22.63 -2.36 -7.19
CA PRO A 117 23.77 -3.28 -7.36
C PRO A 117 23.41 -4.77 -7.26
N ARG A 118 22.24 -5.12 -6.72
CA ARG A 118 21.84 -6.52 -6.44
C ARG A 118 20.89 -7.07 -7.49
N THR A 119 19.91 -6.29 -7.94
CA THR A 119 18.84 -6.74 -8.86
C THR A 119 18.67 -5.82 -10.07
N GLY A 120 19.48 -4.77 -10.20
CA GLY A 120 19.41 -3.80 -11.28
C GLY A 120 18.41 -2.66 -11.02
N ALA A 121 18.12 -1.88 -12.06
CA ALA A 121 17.23 -0.74 -11.95
C ALA A 121 15.79 -1.17 -11.59
N MET A 122 15.10 -0.36 -10.78
CA MET A 122 13.67 -0.54 -10.51
C MET A 122 12.87 -0.17 -11.78
N LEU A 123 12.43 -1.18 -12.52
CA LEU A 123 11.75 -0.99 -13.82
C LEU A 123 10.30 -0.52 -13.69
N ARG A 124 9.59 -1.02 -12.68
CA ARG A 124 8.16 -0.75 -12.42
C ARG A 124 8.02 -0.20 -11.00
N ARG A 125 8.15 1.11 -10.87
CA ARG A 125 7.91 1.85 -9.62
C ARG A 125 6.41 2.06 -9.49
N GLU A 126 5.76 1.26 -8.67
CA GLU A 126 4.30 1.24 -8.56
C GLU A 126 3.87 1.39 -7.09
N GLY A 127 2.83 2.17 -6.85
CA GLY A 127 2.30 2.39 -5.50
C GLY A 127 0.85 1.94 -5.37
N PHE A 128 0.55 1.30 -4.24
CA PHE A 128 -0.78 0.83 -3.87
C PHE A 128 -1.10 1.26 -2.44
N ILE A 129 -2.32 1.75 -2.21
CA ILE A 129 -2.80 2.12 -0.87
C ILE A 129 -3.94 1.20 -0.49
N PHE A 130 -3.75 0.43 0.58
CA PHE A 130 -4.74 -0.47 1.15
C PHE A 130 -5.43 0.18 2.34
N ILE A 131 -6.75 0.25 2.31
CA ILE A 131 -7.59 0.83 3.37
C ILE A 131 -8.63 -0.21 3.75
N SER A 132 -8.64 -0.69 4.99
CA SER A 132 -9.51 -1.83 5.36
C SER A 132 -10.06 -1.73 6.77
N SER A 133 -11.31 -2.14 6.94
CA SER A 133 -11.92 -2.34 8.25
C SER A 133 -11.23 -3.47 9.03
N PRO A 134 -11.31 -3.45 10.38
CA PRO A 134 -10.77 -4.52 11.21
C PRO A 134 -11.29 -5.91 10.82
N GLY A 135 -10.42 -6.92 10.90
CA GLY A 135 -10.76 -8.31 10.57
C GLY A 135 -10.75 -8.67 9.09
N SER A 136 -10.40 -7.73 8.19
CA SER A 136 -10.23 -8.02 6.77
C SER A 136 -9.02 -8.94 6.52
N VAL A 137 -9.23 -9.99 5.72
CA VAL A 137 -8.21 -11.00 5.40
C VAL A 137 -7.94 -11.03 3.91
N THR A 138 -6.67 -10.93 3.53
CA THR A 138 -6.21 -11.21 2.17
C THR A 138 -5.83 -12.68 2.08
N PRO A 139 -6.39 -13.47 1.13
CA PRO A 139 -6.03 -14.88 0.96
C PRO A 139 -4.53 -15.07 0.69
N PHE A 140 -4.02 -16.27 0.95
CA PHE A 140 -2.63 -16.63 0.64
C PHE A 140 -2.38 -16.56 -0.88
N HIS A 141 -1.34 -15.84 -1.27
CA HIS A 141 -0.88 -15.68 -2.65
C HIS A 141 0.60 -15.31 -2.65
N PHE A 142 1.20 -15.21 -3.83
CA PHE A 142 2.52 -14.62 -4.03
C PHE A 142 2.42 -13.59 -5.17
N ASP A 143 3.20 -12.53 -5.05
CA ASP A 143 3.35 -11.53 -6.11
C ASP A 143 4.67 -11.76 -6.85
N PRO A 144 4.75 -11.48 -8.16
CA PRO A 144 6.00 -11.57 -8.91
C PRO A 144 6.98 -10.41 -8.61
N GLU A 145 6.55 -9.37 -7.90
CA GLU A 145 7.35 -8.19 -7.54
C GLU A 145 8.10 -8.33 -6.20
N HIS A 146 9.16 -7.53 -6.01
CA HIS A 146 9.77 -7.32 -4.69
C HIS A 146 8.99 -6.21 -3.97
N ASN A 147 8.20 -6.58 -2.98
CA ASN A 147 7.27 -5.66 -2.30
C ASN A 147 7.83 -5.12 -0.98
N ILE A 148 7.50 -3.86 -0.69
CA ILE A 148 7.75 -3.20 0.60
C ILE A 148 6.42 -2.69 1.14
N LEU A 149 5.91 -3.31 2.20
CA LEU A 149 4.69 -2.85 2.87
C LEU A 149 5.02 -1.85 4.00
N LEU A 150 4.46 -0.65 3.92
CA LEU A 150 4.65 0.43 4.89
C LEU A 150 3.34 0.71 5.62
N GLN A 151 3.23 0.27 6.88
CA GLN A 151 2.02 0.45 7.69
C GLN A 151 1.91 1.89 8.21
N VAL A 152 0.90 2.63 7.77
CA VAL A 152 0.72 4.05 8.15
C VAL A 152 -0.13 4.22 9.41
N ARG A 153 -1.32 3.59 9.46
CA ARG A 153 -2.30 3.73 10.56
C ARG A 153 -2.85 2.36 10.94
N GLY A 154 -3.05 2.12 12.24
CA GLY A 154 -3.54 0.83 12.75
C GLY A 154 -2.47 -0.27 12.69
N THR A 155 -2.91 -1.53 12.73
CA THR A 155 -2.02 -2.70 12.73
C THR A 155 -2.36 -3.67 11.61
N LYS A 156 -1.35 -4.35 11.09
CA LYS A 156 -1.47 -5.41 10.10
C LYS A 156 -0.61 -6.59 10.53
N THR A 157 -1.22 -7.78 10.55
CA THR A 157 -0.49 -9.04 10.72
C THR A 157 -0.15 -9.58 9.34
N MET A 158 1.13 -9.85 9.11
CA MET A 158 1.61 -10.55 7.92
C MET A 158 2.20 -11.89 8.31
N THR A 159 1.86 -12.92 7.56
CA THR A 159 2.46 -14.26 7.67
C THR A 159 3.16 -14.57 6.36
N VAL A 160 4.47 -14.83 6.42
CA VAL A 160 5.32 -15.15 5.26
C VAL A 160 5.88 -16.55 5.46
N PHE A 161 5.98 -17.33 4.38
CA PHE A 161 6.36 -18.75 4.37
C PHE A 161 7.58 -18.98 3.49
#